data_AF-A0A9W8MIL4-F1
#
_entry.id   AF-A0A9W8MIL4-F1
#
_cell.length_a   1.000
_cell.length_b   1.000
_cell.length_c   1.000
_cell.angle_alpha   90.00
_cell.angle_beta   90.00
_cell.angle_gamma   90.00
#
_symmetry.space_group_name_H-M   'P 1'
#
loop_
_entity.id
_entity.type
_entity.pdbx_description
1 polymer ?
#
loop_
_entity_poly.entity_id
_entity_poly.type
_entity_poly.pdbx_seq_one_letter_code
_entity_poly.pdbx_strand_id
1 'polypeptide(L)'
;MPYYHYIPPFILRGFILERTTSPETSVRKTKKQRQREARKARKNGQPDPETVSAFSLRSRLIEFVPVPTTSGVMKFYQDASNQEHLEHLENKLSELEGEAARIIRELHIAARRQSSNQTFTLPRSDLQLFWKFILLLHYRNSPIEEMFQEDHPRNAPIRQWLRHLKIMKGYTTDKEFWLDGLHYYLSTKHSDILKHAKQCTIYGPSHLVGETNADIPSHRWQALAYESLINDHFLGIWRSHEASEFVLGDNSYRIWEGTLAGSPRLYEIYVISPKLSIVLKLNRSKTLPPESEKSTLSDHPLDVPQTVYNRGPGALGNRHASPKDQFDALERHLRSPSSNNDQFTFRINQLTVDQTYLVNQVVLENLATDELLVFASRDAMLSTAQRYDTPEGPFLKQNRQAIAELVRWFNGKP
;
A
#
# COMPACT_ATOMS: atom_id res chain seq x y z
N MET A 1 1.36 21.13 -16.00
CA MET A 1 1.06 21.29 -14.56
C MET A 1 1.17 19.91 -13.93
N PRO A 2 1.87 19.74 -12.79
CA PRO A 2 2.01 18.43 -12.16
C PRO A 2 0.68 17.97 -11.55
N TYR A 3 0.32 16.72 -11.83
CA TYR A 3 -0.79 16.01 -11.19
C TYR A 3 -0.20 15.16 -10.06
N TYR A 4 -0.89 15.15 -8.93
CA TYR A 4 -0.43 14.44 -7.74
C TYR A 4 -1.22 13.18 -7.53
N HIS A 5 -0.57 12.04 -7.72
CA HIS A 5 -1.24 10.76 -7.71
C HIS A 5 -1.22 10.11 -6.34
N TYR A 6 -2.38 9.81 -5.76
CA TYR A 6 -2.43 8.96 -4.56
C TYR A 6 -2.09 7.49 -4.89
N ILE A 7 -2.24 7.08 -6.15
CA ILE A 7 -1.70 5.84 -6.70
C ILE A 7 -0.47 6.12 -7.58
N PRO A 8 0.74 5.66 -7.21
CA PRO A 8 1.92 5.91 -8.02
C PRO A 8 1.75 5.49 -9.49
N PRO A 9 2.10 6.35 -10.46
CA PRO A 9 1.88 6.07 -11.89
C PRO A 9 2.57 4.81 -12.41
N PHE A 10 3.61 4.31 -11.73
CA PHE A 10 4.25 3.06 -12.13
C PHE A 10 3.43 1.82 -11.77
N ILE A 11 2.56 1.90 -10.75
CA ILE A 11 1.62 0.83 -10.40
C ILE A 11 0.49 0.79 -11.43
N LEU A 12 -0.12 1.93 -11.75
CA LEU A 12 -1.16 2.02 -12.79
C LEU A 12 -0.66 1.48 -14.14
N ARG A 13 0.61 1.69 -14.48
CA ARG A 13 1.20 1.11 -15.70
C ARG A 13 1.23 -0.41 -15.73
N GLY A 14 1.21 -1.07 -14.57
CA GLY A 14 1.04 -2.51 -14.49
C GLY A 14 -0.33 -2.99 -14.99
N PHE A 15 -1.32 -2.10 -15.10
CA PHE A 15 -2.67 -2.38 -15.57
C PHE A 15 -2.93 -1.96 -17.03
N ILE A 16 -1.92 -1.43 -17.73
CA ILE A 16 -2.07 -1.15 -19.15
C ILE A 16 -2.19 -2.50 -19.86
N LEU A 17 -3.26 -2.68 -20.63
CA LEU A 17 -3.51 -3.88 -21.42
C LEU A 17 -2.28 -4.18 -22.29
N GLU A 18 -1.61 -5.31 -22.06
CA GLU A 18 -0.57 -5.81 -22.93
C GLU A 18 -1.20 -6.16 -24.28
N ARG A 19 -1.19 -5.20 -25.22
CA ARG A 19 -1.49 -5.46 -26.63
C ARG A 19 -0.35 -6.30 -27.19
N THR A 20 -0.45 -7.62 -27.03
CA THR A 20 0.16 -8.67 -27.86
C THR A 20 1.25 -8.18 -28.82
N THR A 21 2.40 -7.77 -28.28
CA THR A 21 3.61 -7.52 -29.07
C THR A 21 4.84 -7.85 -28.24
N SER A 22 5.28 -9.11 -28.37
CA SER A 22 6.58 -9.70 -28.08
C SER A 22 7.13 -9.67 -26.63
N PRO A 23 7.63 -10.80 -26.10
CA PRO A 23 8.23 -10.92 -24.76
C PRO A 23 9.67 -10.39 -24.69
N GLU A 24 9.99 -9.32 -25.42
CA GLU A 24 11.28 -8.65 -25.25
C GLU A 24 11.18 -7.75 -24.03
N THR A 25 12.04 -8.03 -23.04
CA THR A 25 12.34 -7.18 -21.88
C THR A 25 11.98 -5.73 -22.12
N SER A 26 10.88 -5.25 -21.53
CA SER A 26 10.37 -3.90 -21.73
C SER A 26 11.41 -2.90 -21.24
N VAL A 27 12.30 -2.46 -22.15
CA VAL A 27 13.31 -1.45 -21.87
C VAL A 27 12.57 -0.21 -21.38
N ARG A 28 12.95 0.25 -20.17
CA ARG A 28 12.31 1.38 -19.51
C ARG A 28 12.31 2.60 -20.43
N LYS A 29 11.18 2.86 -21.09
CA LYS A 29 11.02 4.06 -21.91
C LYS A 29 11.16 5.29 -21.02
N THR A 30 12.00 6.23 -21.41
CA THR A 30 12.17 7.52 -20.72
C THR A 30 10.89 8.36 -20.85
N LYS A 31 10.69 9.33 -19.94
CA LYS A 31 9.56 10.29 -20.00
C LYS A 31 9.45 10.95 -21.39
N LYS A 32 10.58 11.31 -22.00
CA LYS A 32 10.65 11.90 -23.34
C LYS A 32 10.21 10.92 -24.43
N GLN A 33 10.61 9.65 -24.36
CA GLN A 33 10.18 8.63 -25.32
C GLN A 33 8.67 8.39 -25.25
N ARG A 34 8.11 8.29 -24.04
CA ARG A 34 6.65 8.10 -23.85
C ARG A 34 5.85 9.28 -24.38
N GLN A 35 6.30 10.51 -24.12
CA GLN A 35 5.66 11.70 -24.69
C GLN A 35 5.71 11.72 -26.22
N ARG A 36 6.80 11.24 -26.84
CA ARG A 36 6.90 11.11 -28.30
C ARG A 36 5.92 10.08 -28.83
N GLU A 37 5.77 8.94 -28.16
CA GLU A 37 4.83 7.88 -28.54
C GLU A 37 3.37 8.33 -28.39
N ALA A 38 3.01 8.96 -27.28
CA ALA A 38 1.67 9.54 -27.09
C ALA A 38 1.35 10.59 -28.18
N ARG A 39 2.31 11.46 -28.52
CA ARG A 39 2.16 12.41 -29.63
C ARG A 39 1.98 11.71 -30.98
N LYS A 40 2.74 10.64 -31.23
CA LYS A 40 2.65 9.84 -32.46
C LYS A 40 1.30 9.11 -32.55
N ALA A 41 0.84 8.50 -31.46
CA ALA A 41 -0.46 7.83 -31.39
C ALA A 41 -1.60 8.81 -31.68
N ARG A 42 -1.58 9.99 -31.04
CA ARG A 42 -2.55 11.06 -31.30
C ARG A 42 -2.54 11.53 -32.75
N LYS A 43 -1.36 11.73 -33.34
CA LYS A 43 -1.22 12.12 -34.76
C LYS A 43 -1.79 11.06 -35.71
N ASN A 44 -1.73 9.80 -35.31
CA ASN A 44 -2.19 8.66 -36.11
C ASN A 44 -3.62 8.20 -35.77
N GLY A 45 -4.36 8.94 -34.92
CA GLY A 45 -5.70 8.54 -34.46
C GLY A 45 -5.74 7.25 -33.63
N GLN A 46 -4.60 6.81 -33.09
CA GLN A 46 -4.50 5.61 -32.27
C GLN A 46 -4.74 5.92 -30.78
N PRO A 47 -5.28 4.96 -30.00
CA PRO A 47 -5.40 5.08 -28.55
C PRO A 47 -4.06 5.42 -27.90
N ASP A 48 -4.09 6.29 -26.89
CA ASP A 48 -2.89 6.69 -26.16
C ASP A 48 -2.31 5.46 -25.42
N PRO A 49 -1.03 5.09 -25.64
CA PRO A 49 -0.43 3.92 -25.03
C PRO A 49 -0.29 4.02 -23.49
N GLU A 50 -0.47 5.20 -22.89
CA GLU A 50 -0.53 5.37 -21.43
C GLU A 50 -1.98 5.47 -20.92
N THR A 51 -2.87 4.59 -21.38
CA THR A 51 -4.26 4.47 -20.88
C THR A 51 -4.50 3.12 -20.21
N VAL A 52 -5.28 3.13 -19.13
CA VAL A 52 -5.76 1.92 -18.46
C VAL A 52 -7.27 1.79 -18.64
N SER A 53 -7.76 0.56 -18.62
CA SER A 53 -9.20 0.28 -18.61
C SER A 53 -9.72 0.41 -17.17
N ALA A 54 -10.74 1.24 -17.00
CA ALA A 54 -11.39 1.44 -15.73
C ALA A 54 -12.91 1.35 -15.90
N PHE A 55 -13.61 0.74 -14.95
CA PHE A 55 -15.06 0.82 -14.86
C PHE A 55 -15.43 1.90 -13.84
N SER A 56 -16.20 2.88 -14.26
CA SER A 56 -16.68 3.95 -13.38
C SER A 56 -17.96 3.52 -12.70
N LEU A 57 -17.94 3.46 -11.37
CA LEU A 57 -19.17 3.17 -10.62
C LEU A 57 -20.19 4.28 -10.84
N ARG A 58 -19.77 5.55 -11.01
CA ARG A 58 -20.74 6.63 -11.24
C ARG A 58 -21.45 6.51 -12.59
N SER A 59 -20.69 6.41 -13.68
CA SER A 59 -21.26 6.43 -15.04
C SER A 59 -21.78 5.06 -15.47
N ARG A 60 -21.38 3.98 -14.78
CA ARG A 60 -21.63 2.58 -15.16
C ARG A 60 -21.06 2.23 -16.53
N LEU A 61 -19.98 2.91 -16.93
CA LEU A 61 -19.31 2.71 -18.21
C LEU A 61 -17.85 2.32 -18.02
N ILE A 62 -17.31 1.62 -19.03
CA ILE A 62 -15.88 1.41 -19.15
C ILE A 62 -15.26 2.64 -19.82
N GLU A 63 -14.28 3.21 -19.14
CA GLU A 63 -13.55 4.40 -19.52
C GLU A 63 -12.07 4.02 -19.77
N PHE A 64 -11.45 4.67 -20.75
CA PHE A 64 -10.01 4.58 -20.98
C PHE A 64 -9.35 5.81 -20.38
N VAL A 65 -8.82 5.65 -19.17
CA VAL A 65 -8.33 6.78 -18.38
C VAL A 65 -6.80 6.93 -18.55
N PRO A 66 -6.29 8.13 -18.83
CA PRO A 66 -4.84 8.34 -18.99
C PRO A 66 -4.12 8.19 -17.65
N VAL A 67 -3.07 7.37 -17.58
CA VAL A 67 -2.24 7.20 -16.37
C VAL A 67 -1.77 8.54 -15.78
N PRO A 68 -1.33 9.55 -16.56
CA PRO A 68 -0.86 10.83 -16.01
C PRO A 68 -1.94 11.70 -15.36
N THR A 69 -3.22 11.37 -15.51
CA THR A 69 -4.34 12.11 -14.91
C THR A 69 -5.22 11.23 -14.01
N THR A 70 -5.10 9.90 -14.11
CA THR A 70 -5.87 8.94 -13.31
C THR A 70 -5.40 8.99 -11.85
N SER A 71 -6.35 9.01 -10.93
CA SER A 71 -6.09 9.04 -9.49
C SER A 71 -5.18 10.20 -9.05
N GLY A 72 -5.22 11.30 -9.81
CA GLY A 72 -4.37 12.49 -9.63
C GLY A 72 -5.16 13.73 -9.24
N VAL A 73 -4.82 14.37 -8.11
CA VAL A 73 -5.40 15.66 -7.71
C VAL A 73 -4.48 16.79 -8.16
N MET A 74 -5.01 17.74 -8.93
CA MET A 74 -4.22 18.89 -9.37
C MET A 74 -3.93 19.79 -8.15
N LYS A 75 -2.69 20.28 -8.00
CA LYS A 75 -2.29 21.22 -6.91
C LYS A 75 -2.44 20.69 -5.48
N PHE A 76 -2.52 19.37 -5.29
CA PHE A 76 -2.75 18.76 -3.97
C PHE A 76 -1.78 19.21 -2.89
N TYR A 77 -0.48 19.35 -3.19
CA TYR A 77 0.49 19.80 -2.20
C TYR A 77 0.63 21.32 -2.12
N GLN A 78 0.01 22.10 -3.02
CA GLN A 78 0.14 23.56 -3.01
C GLN A 78 -0.39 24.12 -1.69
N ASP A 79 0.52 24.67 -0.91
CA ASP A 79 0.23 25.60 0.17
C ASP A 79 0.53 27.01 -0.34
N ALA A 80 -0.31 27.98 0.01
CA ALA A 80 -0.20 29.36 -0.45
C ALA A 80 1.07 30.05 0.07
N SER A 81 1.75 29.45 1.04
CA SER A 81 2.84 30.04 1.81
C SER A 81 4.27 29.75 1.31
N ASN A 82 4.53 28.67 0.54
CA ASN A 82 5.93 28.29 0.22
C ASN A 82 6.11 27.39 -1.02
N GLN A 83 6.42 27.98 -2.19
CA GLN A 83 6.59 27.24 -3.46
C GLN A 83 7.86 26.37 -3.52
N GLU A 84 8.98 26.78 -2.91
CA GLU A 84 10.25 26.01 -2.95
C GLU A 84 10.13 24.69 -2.18
N HIS A 85 9.37 24.68 -1.08
CA HIS A 85 9.08 23.50 -0.29
C HIS A 85 8.31 22.42 -1.09
N LEU A 86 7.53 22.83 -2.10
CA LEU A 86 6.72 21.92 -2.93
C LEU A 86 7.55 21.12 -3.93
N GLU A 87 8.44 21.79 -4.66
CA GLU A 87 9.33 21.12 -5.60
C GLU A 87 10.25 20.14 -4.88
N HIS A 88 10.66 20.50 -3.66
CA HIS A 88 11.46 19.63 -2.80
C HIS A 88 10.72 18.34 -2.40
N LEU A 89 9.44 18.45 -1.99
CA LEU A 89 8.61 17.29 -1.63
C LEU A 89 8.35 16.37 -2.83
N GLU A 90 8.02 16.94 -3.99
CA GLU A 90 7.83 16.21 -5.25
C GLU A 90 9.09 15.43 -5.64
N ASN A 91 10.25 16.07 -5.57
CA ASN A 91 11.51 15.41 -5.90
C ASN A 91 11.79 14.23 -4.96
N LYS A 92 11.60 14.41 -3.65
CA LYS A 92 11.78 13.32 -2.67
C LYS A 92 10.79 12.18 -2.86
N LEU A 93 9.53 12.48 -3.18
CA LEU A 93 8.53 11.46 -3.53
C LEU A 93 8.94 10.71 -4.79
N SER A 94 9.36 11.42 -5.83
CA SER A 94 9.79 10.82 -7.09
C SER A 94 11.00 9.91 -6.93
N GLU A 95 11.96 10.29 -6.07
CA GLU A 95 13.11 9.46 -5.69
C GLU A 95 12.66 8.18 -4.99
N LEU A 96 11.82 8.28 -3.97
CA LEU A 96 11.30 7.13 -3.24
C LEU A 96 10.48 6.20 -4.13
N GLU A 97 9.57 6.74 -4.95
CA GLU A 97 8.78 5.96 -5.91
C GLU A 97 9.67 5.31 -6.97
N GLY A 98 10.75 5.97 -7.38
CA GLY A 98 11.74 5.43 -8.31
C GLY A 98 12.44 4.18 -7.78
N GLU A 99 12.86 4.22 -6.52
CA GLU A 99 13.48 3.09 -5.81
C GLU A 99 12.47 1.99 -5.47
N ALA A 100 11.28 2.34 -5.00
CA ALA A 100 10.21 1.36 -4.76
C ALA A 100 9.81 0.64 -6.06
N ALA A 101 9.75 1.36 -7.20
CA ALA A 101 9.51 0.76 -8.49
C ALA A 101 10.65 -0.18 -8.92
N ARG A 102 11.90 0.04 -8.50
CA ARG A 102 13.00 -0.93 -8.70
C ARG A 102 12.71 -2.21 -7.94
N ILE A 103 12.41 -2.11 -6.64
CA ILE A 103 12.09 -3.26 -5.79
C ILE A 103 10.92 -4.07 -6.38
N ILE A 104 9.84 -3.40 -6.78
CA ILE A 104 8.64 -4.06 -7.36
C ILE A 104 8.97 -4.73 -8.71
N ARG A 105 9.85 -4.16 -9.53
CA ARG A 105 10.31 -4.82 -10.76
C ARG A 105 11.08 -6.10 -10.47
N GLU A 106 11.99 -6.06 -9.49
CA GLU A 106 12.73 -7.27 -9.07
C GLU A 106 11.77 -8.33 -8.53
N LEU A 107 10.73 -7.92 -7.80
CA LEU A 107 9.68 -8.82 -7.35
C LEU A 107 8.93 -9.47 -8.54
N HIS A 108 8.55 -8.69 -9.56
CA HIS A 108 7.96 -9.24 -10.79
C HIS A 108 8.89 -10.20 -11.53
N ILE A 109 10.20 -9.96 -11.52
CA ILE A 109 11.19 -10.88 -12.11
C ILE A 109 11.22 -12.17 -11.30
N ALA A 110 11.29 -12.09 -9.96
CA ALA A 110 11.27 -13.25 -9.08
C ALA A 110 9.98 -14.08 -9.25
N ALA A 111 8.83 -13.40 -9.34
CA ALA A 111 7.52 -14.02 -9.53
C ALA A 111 7.36 -14.74 -10.88
N ARG A 112 8.16 -14.41 -11.91
CA ARG A 112 8.09 -15.08 -13.22
C ARG A 112 8.95 -16.34 -13.32
N ARG A 113 9.83 -16.60 -12.34
CA ARG A 113 10.71 -17.77 -12.36
C ARG A 113 9.89 -19.05 -12.25
N GLN A 114 10.08 -20.00 -13.16
CA GLN A 114 9.39 -21.30 -13.12
C GLN A 114 10.01 -22.19 -12.04
N SER A 115 9.64 -21.98 -10.79
CA SER A 115 10.05 -22.78 -9.64
C SER A 115 8.87 -22.98 -8.70
N SER A 116 8.71 -24.18 -8.13
CA SER A 116 7.64 -24.48 -7.16
C SER A 116 7.77 -23.72 -5.83
N ASN A 117 8.95 -23.17 -5.53
CA ASN A 117 9.21 -22.37 -4.34
C ASN A 117 9.72 -20.97 -4.71
N GLN A 118 8.83 -20.14 -5.25
CA GLN A 118 9.18 -18.77 -5.62
C GLN A 118 9.43 -17.93 -4.38
N THR A 119 10.65 -17.39 -4.28
CA THR A 119 11.05 -16.53 -3.17
C THR A 119 11.59 -15.20 -3.67
N PHE A 120 11.41 -14.16 -2.87
CA PHE A 120 11.94 -12.82 -3.09
C PHE A 120 12.77 -12.39 -1.89
N THR A 121 14.03 -12.05 -2.13
CA THR A 121 14.97 -11.70 -1.05
C THR A 121 15.33 -10.23 -1.12
N LEU A 122 15.20 -9.53 0.00
CA LEU A 122 15.54 -8.12 0.15
C LEU A 122 16.66 -7.94 1.18
N PRO A 123 17.66 -7.10 0.90
CA PRO A 123 18.52 -6.57 1.95
C PRO A 123 17.70 -5.66 2.87
N ARG A 124 18.17 -5.48 4.12
CA ARG A 124 17.53 -4.62 5.12
C ARG A 124 17.23 -3.22 4.58
N SER A 125 18.16 -2.60 3.87
CA SER A 125 17.99 -1.26 3.31
C SER A 125 16.81 -1.16 2.35
N ASP A 126 16.63 -2.14 1.47
CA ASP A 126 15.52 -2.18 0.51
C ASP A 126 14.20 -2.43 1.25
N LEU A 127 14.18 -3.33 2.24
CA LEU A 127 12.98 -3.56 3.06
C LEU A 127 12.56 -2.30 3.83
N GLN A 128 13.51 -1.56 4.41
CA GLN A 128 13.25 -0.29 5.10
C GLN A 128 12.70 0.78 4.16
N LEU A 129 13.28 0.90 2.97
CA LEU A 129 12.76 1.78 1.92
C LEU A 129 11.34 1.38 1.52
N PHE A 130 11.09 0.08 1.37
CA PHE A 130 9.79 -0.46 1.01
C PHE A 130 8.72 -0.19 2.09
N TRP A 131 9.07 -0.30 3.38
CA TRP A 131 8.18 0.10 4.47
C TRP A 131 7.83 1.58 4.44
N LYS A 132 8.81 2.46 4.16
CA LYS A 132 8.53 3.90 3.96
C LYS A 132 7.56 4.13 2.79
N PHE A 133 7.76 3.41 1.69
CA PHE A 133 6.89 3.50 0.52
C PHE A 133 5.45 3.05 0.85
N ILE A 134 5.27 1.90 1.52
CA ILE A 134 3.94 1.38 1.90
C ILE A 134 3.22 2.34 2.85
N LEU A 135 3.92 2.86 3.87
CA LEU A 135 3.37 3.90 4.77
C LEU A 135 2.86 5.08 3.95
N LEU A 136 3.63 5.56 2.98
CA LEU A 136 3.28 6.73 2.21
C LEU A 136 2.14 6.48 1.22
N LEU A 137 1.96 5.27 0.71
CA LEU A 137 0.74 4.88 0.00
C LEU A 137 -0.49 5.06 0.91
N HIS A 138 -0.41 4.58 2.15
CA HIS A 138 -1.50 4.70 3.12
C HIS A 138 -1.76 6.16 3.54
N TYR A 139 -0.70 6.89 3.89
CA TYR A 139 -0.76 8.26 4.40
C TYR A 139 -1.31 9.25 3.36
N ARG A 140 -0.95 9.06 2.08
CA ARG A 140 -1.44 9.91 0.99
C ARG A 140 -2.86 9.60 0.56
N ASN A 141 -3.32 8.38 0.82
CA ASN A 141 -4.68 7.96 0.48
C ASN A 141 -5.69 8.22 1.61
N SER A 142 -5.22 8.70 2.78
CA SER A 142 -6.07 9.00 3.94
C SER A 142 -6.65 10.41 3.85
N PRO A 143 -7.97 10.59 4.06
CA PRO A 143 -8.59 11.90 4.15
C PRO A 143 -7.95 12.72 5.27
N ILE A 144 -7.57 13.95 4.95
CA ILE A 144 -6.90 14.86 5.89
C ILE A 144 -7.82 15.11 7.10
N GLU A 145 -9.12 15.20 6.83
CA GLU A 145 -10.19 15.39 7.82
C GLU A 145 -10.22 14.24 8.83
N GLU A 146 -10.16 12.99 8.36
CA GLU A 146 -10.14 11.82 9.24
C GLU A 146 -8.91 11.82 10.16
N MET A 147 -7.77 12.35 9.69
CA MET A 147 -6.50 12.32 10.43
C MET A 147 -6.31 13.49 11.40
N PHE A 148 -6.73 14.70 11.03
CA PHE A 148 -6.29 15.92 11.73
C PHE A 148 -7.40 16.92 12.05
N GLN A 149 -8.64 16.70 11.59
CA GLN A 149 -9.76 17.54 12.01
C GLN A 149 -10.07 17.28 13.50
N GLU A 150 -10.03 18.34 14.30
CA GLU A 150 -10.19 18.29 15.76
C GLU A 150 -11.54 17.68 16.20
N ASP A 151 -12.59 17.98 15.45
CA ASP A 151 -13.96 17.57 15.76
C ASP A 151 -14.32 16.21 15.16
N HIS A 152 -13.42 15.58 14.42
CA HIS A 152 -13.67 14.26 13.87
C HIS A 152 -13.81 13.23 15.01
N PRO A 153 -14.85 12.37 15.02
CA PRO A 153 -15.10 11.46 16.15
C PRO A 153 -13.92 10.54 16.50
N ARG A 154 -13.13 10.11 15.49
CA ARG A 154 -11.94 9.27 15.70
C ARG A 154 -10.77 10.01 16.36
N ASN A 155 -10.77 11.34 16.31
CA ASN A 155 -9.71 12.18 16.86
C ASN A 155 -10.01 12.66 18.28
N ALA A 156 -11.14 12.24 18.88
CA ALA A 156 -11.50 12.61 20.25
C ALA A 156 -10.35 12.39 21.28
N PRO A 157 -9.58 11.27 21.25
CA PRO A 157 -8.48 11.05 22.19
C PRO A 157 -7.26 11.97 21.99
N ILE A 158 -7.11 12.55 20.80
CA ILE A 158 -5.96 13.37 20.39
C ILE A 158 -6.32 14.85 20.15
N ARG A 159 -7.57 15.24 20.41
CA ARG A 159 -8.09 16.57 20.07
C ARG A 159 -7.28 17.70 20.69
N GLN A 160 -7.00 17.61 21.99
CA GLN A 160 -6.25 18.65 22.70
C GLN A 160 -4.82 18.79 22.15
N TRP A 161 -4.19 17.67 21.82
CA TRP A 161 -2.88 17.61 21.19
C TRP A 161 -2.88 18.25 19.79
N LEU A 162 -3.85 17.92 18.94
CA LEU A 162 -4.02 18.55 17.62
C LEU A 162 -4.14 20.07 17.74
N ARG A 163 -4.99 20.56 18.65
CA ARG A 163 -5.18 21.99 18.89
C ARG A 163 -3.90 22.67 19.39
N HIS A 164 -3.23 22.07 20.37
CA HIS A 164 -1.97 22.61 20.91
C HIS A 164 -0.91 22.71 19.82
N LEU A 165 -0.72 21.66 19.01
CA LEU A 165 0.27 21.68 17.93
C LEU A 165 -0.05 22.71 16.85
N LYS A 166 -1.31 22.84 16.43
CA LYS A 166 -1.71 23.86 15.46
C LYS A 166 -1.37 25.25 15.95
N ILE A 167 -1.67 25.56 17.22
CA ILE A 167 -1.31 26.85 17.83
C ILE A 167 0.21 27.03 17.88
N MET A 168 0.94 26.04 18.41
CA MET A 168 2.40 26.11 18.59
C MET A 168 3.17 26.27 17.27
N LYS A 169 2.68 25.64 16.19
CA LYS A 169 3.30 25.70 14.86
C LYS A 169 2.73 26.81 13.99
N GLY A 170 1.66 27.48 14.42
CA GLY A 170 0.95 28.47 13.62
C GLY A 170 0.23 27.88 12.40
N TYR A 171 -0.18 26.61 12.46
CA TYR A 171 -0.96 25.99 11.37
C TYR A 171 -2.38 26.56 11.35
N THR A 172 -2.80 26.99 10.16
CA THR A 172 -4.13 27.53 9.89
C THR A 172 -5.05 26.49 9.27
N THR A 173 -4.49 25.41 8.70
CA THR A 173 -5.23 24.33 8.05
C THR A 173 -4.71 22.94 8.46
N ASP A 174 -5.58 21.93 8.43
CA ASP A 174 -5.20 20.52 8.63
C ASP A 174 -4.22 20.01 7.56
N LYS A 175 -4.26 20.65 6.38
CA LYS A 175 -3.37 20.37 5.26
C LYS A 175 -1.91 20.69 5.58
N GLU A 176 -1.63 21.80 6.26
CA GLU A 176 -0.26 22.17 6.69
C GLU A 176 0.30 21.11 7.64
N PHE A 177 -0.53 20.62 8.57
CA PHE A 177 -0.15 19.52 9.46
C PHE A 177 0.17 18.25 8.67
N TRP A 178 -0.69 17.90 7.71
CA TRP A 178 -0.47 16.73 6.87
C TRP A 178 0.82 16.84 6.03
N LEU A 179 1.14 18.04 5.51
CA LEU A 179 2.37 18.32 4.78
C LEU A 179 3.61 18.23 5.68
N ASP A 180 3.56 18.70 6.93
CA ASP A 180 4.65 18.56 7.91
C ASP A 180 4.97 17.08 8.17
N GLY A 181 3.93 16.26 8.40
CA GLY A 181 4.09 14.81 8.59
C GLY A 181 4.68 14.11 7.36
N LEU A 182 4.24 14.49 6.16
CA LEU A 182 4.80 13.98 4.91
C LEU A 182 6.28 14.35 4.75
N HIS A 183 6.61 15.61 4.98
CA HIS A 183 7.98 16.10 4.93
C HIS A 183 8.87 15.33 5.91
N TYR A 184 8.39 15.13 7.14
CA TYR A 184 9.08 14.35 8.16
C TYR A 184 9.40 12.92 7.68
N TYR A 185 8.41 12.20 7.15
CA TYR A 185 8.63 10.84 6.64
C TYR A 185 9.61 10.80 5.47
N LEU A 186 9.55 11.76 4.55
CA LEU A 186 10.45 11.78 3.39
C LEU A 186 11.88 12.18 3.76
N SER A 187 12.05 13.14 4.67
CA SER A 187 13.35 13.71 5.03
C SER A 187 14.09 12.94 6.13
N THR A 188 13.39 12.13 6.93
CA THR A 188 14.00 11.38 8.04
C THR A 188 14.35 9.95 7.62
N LYS A 189 15.55 9.47 8.00
CA LYS A 189 15.94 8.08 7.74
C LYS A 189 15.09 7.12 8.57
N HIS A 190 14.84 5.92 8.05
CA HIS A 190 14.07 4.88 8.75
C HIS A 190 14.57 4.65 10.19
N SER A 191 15.88 4.50 10.38
CA SER A 191 16.50 4.30 11.70
C SER A 191 16.24 5.44 12.67
N ASP A 192 16.24 6.68 12.17
CA ASP A 192 16.04 7.87 12.97
C ASP A 192 14.57 8.02 13.36
N ILE A 193 13.63 7.68 12.47
CA ILE A 193 12.20 7.61 12.80
C ILE A 193 11.97 6.62 13.95
N LEU A 194 12.51 5.41 13.86
CA LEU A 194 12.39 4.41 14.94
C LEU A 194 13.07 4.88 16.23
N LYS A 195 14.19 5.60 16.15
CA LYS A 195 14.84 6.20 17.32
C LYS A 195 13.95 7.27 17.97
N HIS A 196 13.30 8.12 17.18
CA HIS A 196 12.34 9.11 17.70
C HIS A 196 11.15 8.42 18.38
N ALA A 197 10.63 7.32 17.82
CA ALA A 197 9.55 6.55 18.44
C ALA A 197 9.97 5.94 19.79
N LYS A 198 11.17 5.35 19.88
CA LYS A 198 11.72 4.83 21.15
C LYS A 198 11.94 5.91 22.21
N GLN A 199 12.17 7.16 21.83
CA GLN A 199 12.25 8.28 22.78
C GLN A 199 10.86 8.69 23.31
N CYS A 200 9.79 8.11 22.77
CA CYS A 200 8.40 8.31 23.18
C CYS A 200 7.89 7.22 24.11
N THR A 201 8.74 6.42 24.77
CA THR A 201 8.33 5.32 25.68
C THR A 201 7.41 5.74 26.82
N ILE A 202 7.27 7.05 27.09
CA ILE A 202 6.32 7.63 28.06
C ILE A 202 4.90 7.77 27.47
N TYR A 203 4.73 7.63 26.16
CA TYR A 203 3.49 7.88 25.38
C TYR A 203 3.10 6.72 24.47
N GLY A 204 3.66 5.51 24.69
CA GLY A 204 3.46 4.36 23.81
C GLY A 204 1.98 3.97 23.62
N PRO A 205 1.64 3.22 22.56
CA PRO A 205 0.26 2.90 22.19
C PRO A 205 -0.53 2.13 23.26
N SER A 206 0.14 1.54 24.24
CA SER A 206 -0.47 0.92 25.43
C SER A 206 -1.10 1.93 26.41
N HIS A 207 -0.81 3.23 26.27
CA HIS A 207 -1.27 4.29 27.16
C HIS A 207 -2.32 5.23 26.53
N LEU A 208 -2.82 4.94 25.33
CA LEU A 208 -3.90 5.70 24.69
C LEU A 208 -5.30 5.38 25.26
N VAL A 209 -5.38 4.94 26.52
CA VAL A 209 -6.61 4.95 27.30
C VAL A 209 -6.62 6.25 28.09
N GLY A 210 -7.08 7.34 27.46
CA GLY A 210 -7.11 8.68 28.05
C GLY A 210 -6.79 9.80 27.06
N GLU A 211 -6.74 11.03 27.55
CA GLU A 211 -6.33 12.20 26.75
C GLU A 211 -4.82 12.14 26.46
N THR A 212 -4.45 12.33 25.20
CA THR A 212 -3.05 12.39 24.76
C THR A 212 -2.36 13.62 25.34
N ASN A 213 -1.12 13.48 25.82
CA ASN A 213 -0.34 14.62 26.30
C ASN A 213 -0.19 15.67 25.18
N ALA A 214 -0.69 16.89 25.43
CA ALA A 214 -0.67 17.99 24.49
C ALA A 214 0.76 18.41 24.07
N ASP A 215 1.76 18.17 24.92
CA ASP A 215 3.15 18.60 24.70
C ASP A 215 3.95 17.68 23.77
N ILE A 216 3.36 16.60 23.24
CA ILE A 216 4.06 15.69 22.32
C ILE A 216 4.36 16.45 21.00
N PRO A 217 5.63 16.61 20.58
CA PRO A 217 5.95 17.23 19.30
C PRO A 217 5.38 16.44 18.11
N SER A 218 5.01 17.12 17.01
CA SER A 218 4.43 16.50 15.80
C SER A 218 5.23 15.27 15.34
N HIS A 219 6.54 15.45 15.09
CA HIS A 219 7.45 14.41 14.61
C HIS A 219 7.47 13.13 15.47
N ARG A 220 7.13 13.23 16.76
CA ARG A 220 7.05 12.08 17.67
C ARG A 220 5.80 11.25 17.45
N TRP A 221 4.67 11.89 17.16
CA TRP A 221 3.45 11.19 16.77
C TRP A 221 3.60 10.47 15.43
N GLN A 222 4.19 11.14 14.44
CA GLN A 222 4.50 10.49 13.17
C GLN A 222 5.48 9.32 13.34
N ALA A 223 6.46 9.46 14.23
CA ALA A 223 7.36 8.34 14.56
C ALA A 223 6.63 7.15 15.18
N LEU A 224 5.72 7.38 16.13
CA LEU A 224 4.91 6.33 16.76
C LEU A 224 3.98 5.63 15.77
N ALA A 225 3.34 6.39 14.88
CA ALA A 225 2.49 5.81 13.83
C ALA A 225 3.30 4.92 12.87
N TYR A 226 4.50 5.37 12.48
CA TYR A 226 5.42 4.58 11.64
C TYR A 226 5.91 3.31 12.33
N GLU A 227 6.34 3.42 13.59
CA GLU A 227 6.78 2.28 14.38
C GLU A 227 5.65 1.25 14.56
N SER A 228 4.43 1.71 14.86
CA SER A 228 3.27 0.83 15.03
C SER A 228 3.00 0.03 13.76
N LEU A 229 3.01 0.67 12.58
CA LEU A 229 2.84 -0.06 11.31
C LEU A 229 3.86 -1.20 11.14
N ILE A 230 5.14 -0.92 11.39
CA ILE A 230 6.23 -1.90 11.17
C ILE A 230 6.24 -2.99 12.24
N ASN A 231 6.00 -2.64 13.50
CA ASN A 231 6.08 -3.59 14.61
C ASN A 231 4.81 -4.40 14.78
N ASP A 232 3.65 -3.86 14.42
CA ASP A 232 2.38 -4.57 14.54
C ASP A 232 2.11 -5.50 13.35
N HIS A 233 2.85 -5.41 12.24
CA HIS A 233 2.59 -6.23 11.05
C HIS A 233 3.82 -7.01 10.58
N PHE A 234 3.57 -8.13 9.88
CA PHE A 234 4.55 -8.73 8.99
C PHE A 234 4.06 -8.63 7.55
N LEU A 235 5.03 -8.47 6.65
CA LEU A 235 4.80 -8.37 5.22
C LEU A 235 4.81 -9.76 4.59
N GLY A 236 3.83 -10.04 3.75
CA GLY A 236 3.84 -11.17 2.82
C GLY A 236 3.40 -10.76 1.42
N ILE A 237 3.48 -11.73 0.50
CA ILE A 237 3.31 -11.50 -0.93
C ILE A 237 2.34 -12.52 -1.50
N TRP A 238 1.31 -12.02 -2.18
CA TRP A 238 0.38 -12.83 -2.95
C TRP A 238 0.57 -12.62 -4.44
N ARG A 239 0.48 -13.72 -5.18
CA ARG A 239 0.42 -13.74 -6.64
C ARG A 239 -0.94 -14.25 -7.07
N SER A 240 -1.62 -13.53 -7.95
CA SER A 240 -2.94 -13.95 -8.45
C SER A 240 -2.82 -15.18 -9.33
N HIS A 241 -3.89 -15.98 -9.40
CA HIS A 241 -3.98 -17.13 -10.29
C HIS A 241 -3.69 -16.75 -11.75
N GLU A 242 -3.12 -17.67 -12.55
CA GLU A 242 -2.77 -17.40 -13.96
C GLU A 242 -3.98 -16.95 -14.79
N ALA A 243 -5.12 -17.61 -14.60
CA ALA A 243 -6.39 -17.31 -15.26
C ALA A 243 -7.19 -16.16 -14.62
N SER A 244 -6.65 -15.49 -13.60
CA SER A 244 -7.32 -14.38 -12.90
C SER A 244 -6.36 -13.20 -12.73
N GLU A 245 -6.82 -12.12 -12.13
CA GLU A 245 -5.99 -10.97 -11.79
C GLU A 245 -6.52 -10.26 -10.56
N PHE A 246 -5.65 -9.50 -9.89
CA PHE A 246 -6.08 -8.53 -8.91
C PHE A 246 -6.61 -7.28 -9.60
N VAL A 247 -7.71 -6.74 -9.08
CA VAL A 247 -8.29 -5.46 -9.53
C VAL A 247 -7.88 -4.34 -8.58
N LEU A 248 -7.89 -3.10 -9.07
CA LEU A 248 -7.44 -1.93 -8.31
C LEU A 248 -8.58 -0.89 -8.25
N GLY A 249 -9.11 -0.64 -7.07
CA GLY A 249 -9.97 0.53 -6.80
C GLY A 249 -9.17 1.80 -6.54
N ASP A 250 -9.79 2.97 -6.67
CA ASP A 250 -9.12 4.24 -6.33
C ASP A 250 -8.67 4.28 -4.87
N ASN A 251 -9.39 3.65 -3.94
CA ASN A 251 -9.04 3.59 -2.53
C ASN A 251 -8.09 2.43 -2.13
N SER A 252 -7.44 1.78 -3.10
CA SER A 252 -6.75 0.48 -2.91
C SER A 252 -5.67 0.41 -1.83
N TYR A 253 -5.17 1.54 -1.31
CA TYR A 253 -4.11 1.56 -0.29
C TYR A 253 -4.60 1.87 1.12
N ARG A 254 -5.92 1.75 1.33
CA ARG A 254 -6.58 1.74 2.65
C ARG A 254 -7.45 0.49 2.85
N ILE A 255 -7.35 -0.47 1.94
CA ILE A 255 -8.13 -1.69 1.99
C ILE A 255 -7.59 -2.57 3.11
N TRP A 256 -8.50 -2.98 3.98
CA TRP A 256 -8.23 -3.94 5.02
C TRP A 256 -9.38 -4.95 5.12
N GLU A 257 -9.08 -6.11 5.69
CA GLU A 257 -10.08 -7.14 5.92
C GLU A 257 -9.80 -7.86 7.25
N GLY A 258 -10.89 -8.32 7.87
CA GLY A 258 -10.82 -9.23 8.99
C GLY A 258 -10.56 -8.56 10.34
N THR A 259 -10.84 -9.33 11.39
CA THR A 259 -10.61 -8.90 12.77
C THR A 259 -9.81 -9.95 13.54
N LEU A 260 -9.03 -9.50 14.52
CA LEU A 260 -8.30 -10.34 15.46
C LEU A 260 -8.79 -10.02 16.87
N ALA A 261 -9.43 -11.00 17.53
CA ALA A 261 -10.05 -10.82 18.85
C ALA A 261 -10.95 -9.56 18.91
N GLY A 262 -11.72 -9.32 17.84
CA GLY A 262 -12.62 -8.17 17.70
C GLY A 262 -11.95 -6.86 17.30
N SER A 263 -10.61 -6.79 17.25
CA SER A 263 -9.88 -5.63 16.73
C SER A 263 -9.84 -5.68 15.20
N PRO A 264 -10.16 -4.60 14.47
CA PRO A 264 -10.18 -4.59 13.00
C PRO A 264 -8.77 -4.64 12.40
N ARG A 265 -8.71 -4.73 11.06
CA ARG A 265 -7.47 -4.67 10.25
C ARG A 265 -6.52 -5.84 10.48
N LEU A 266 -7.05 -7.06 10.45
CA LEU A 266 -6.19 -8.25 10.49
C LEU A 266 -5.25 -8.30 9.27
N TYR A 267 -5.78 -7.98 8.09
CA TYR A 267 -5.04 -7.85 6.83
C TYR A 267 -5.14 -6.42 6.31
N GLU A 268 -4.03 -5.82 5.90
CA GLU A 268 -4.01 -4.63 5.04
C GLU A 268 -3.44 -5.01 3.66
N ILE A 269 -4.15 -4.65 2.60
CA ILE A 269 -3.93 -5.17 1.24
C ILE A 269 -3.49 -4.04 0.33
N TYR A 270 -2.38 -4.25 -0.39
CA TYR A 270 -1.82 -3.28 -1.32
C TYR A 270 -1.65 -3.94 -2.68
N VAL A 271 -2.60 -3.72 -3.59
CA VAL A 271 -2.49 -4.21 -4.98
C VAL A 271 -1.48 -3.35 -5.73
N ILE A 272 -0.38 -3.98 -6.17
CA ILE A 272 0.72 -3.29 -6.85
C ILE A 272 0.78 -3.62 -8.35
N SER A 273 0.05 -4.64 -8.80
CA SER A 273 -0.16 -4.99 -10.21
C SER A 273 -1.31 -6.01 -10.34
N PRO A 274 -1.78 -6.33 -11.55
CA PRO A 274 -2.76 -7.41 -11.77
C PRO A 274 -2.29 -8.78 -11.27
N LYS A 275 -0.97 -8.99 -11.14
CA LYS A 275 -0.39 -10.28 -10.75
C LYS A 275 0.15 -10.32 -9.33
N LEU A 276 0.33 -9.19 -8.66
CA LEU A 276 0.99 -9.14 -7.35
C LEU A 276 0.27 -8.20 -6.39
N SER A 277 0.14 -8.65 -5.15
CA SER A 277 -0.30 -7.85 -4.02
C SER A 277 0.67 -8.02 -2.86
N ILE A 278 0.93 -6.92 -2.15
CA ILE A 278 1.62 -6.91 -0.86
C ILE A 278 0.57 -6.93 0.23
N VAL A 279 0.78 -7.75 1.25
CA VAL A 279 -0.16 -7.91 2.35
C VAL A 279 0.57 -7.70 3.66
N LEU A 280 -0.01 -6.90 4.54
CA LEU A 280 0.43 -6.77 5.91
C LEU A 280 -0.55 -7.53 6.79
N LYS A 281 -0.08 -8.50 7.57
CA LYS A 281 -0.90 -9.22 8.57
C LYS A 281 -0.43 -8.90 9.97
N LEU A 282 -1.37 -8.70 10.90
CA LEU A 282 -1.04 -8.39 12.29
C LEU A 282 -0.13 -9.46 12.92
N ASN A 283 1.01 -9.05 13.48
CA ASN A 283 1.98 -9.91 14.18
C ASN A 283 1.36 -10.65 15.37
N ARG A 284 0.36 -10.06 16.05
CA ARG A 284 -0.35 -10.67 17.17
C ARG A 284 -1.09 -11.96 16.77
N SER A 285 -1.42 -12.13 15.49
CA SER A 285 -2.02 -13.38 15.00
C SER A 285 -1.10 -14.59 15.18
N LYS A 286 0.22 -14.38 15.23
CA LYS A 286 1.21 -15.47 15.38
C LYS A 286 1.15 -16.15 16.74
N THR A 287 0.64 -15.45 17.75
CA THR A 287 0.62 -15.94 19.14
C THR A 287 -0.80 -16.24 19.62
N LEU A 288 -1.82 -15.82 18.87
CA LEU A 288 -3.21 -16.07 19.21
C LEU A 288 -3.74 -17.31 18.47
N PRO A 289 -4.74 -18.01 19.04
CA PRO A 289 -5.37 -19.14 18.36
C PRO A 289 -6.07 -18.72 17.05
N PRO A 290 -6.07 -19.56 16.01
CA PRO A 290 -6.74 -19.25 14.73
C PRO A 290 -8.22 -18.89 14.87
N GLU A 291 -8.95 -19.40 15.88
CA GLU A 291 -10.36 -19.06 16.10
C GLU A 291 -10.57 -17.59 16.51
N SER A 292 -9.49 -16.91 16.91
CA SER A 292 -9.50 -15.47 17.20
C SER A 292 -9.50 -14.62 15.93
N GLU A 293 -9.15 -15.21 14.78
CA GLU A 293 -9.22 -14.58 13.47
C GLU A 293 -10.63 -14.73 12.90
N LYS A 294 -11.26 -13.61 12.57
CA LYS A 294 -12.49 -13.60 11.78
C LYS A 294 -12.21 -12.91 10.47
N SER A 295 -11.98 -13.69 9.44
CA SER A 295 -11.59 -13.21 8.12
C SER A 295 -11.99 -14.21 7.03
N THR A 296 -12.44 -13.67 5.91
CA THR A 296 -12.66 -14.40 4.65
C THR A 296 -11.36 -14.78 3.95
N LEU A 297 -10.24 -14.20 4.38
CA LEU A 297 -8.90 -14.42 3.87
C LEU A 297 -8.06 -15.35 4.77
N SER A 298 -8.67 -15.98 5.78
CA SER A 298 -7.97 -16.84 6.75
C SER A 298 -7.27 -18.03 6.09
N ASP A 299 -7.85 -18.54 4.99
CA ASP A 299 -7.29 -19.66 4.22
C ASP A 299 -6.25 -19.22 3.18
N HIS A 300 -5.92 -17.92 3.10
CA HIS A 300 -4.91 -17.44 2.17
C HIS A 300 -3.51 -17.75 2.69
N PRO A 301 -2.66 -18.41 1.89
CA PRO A 301 -1.30 -18.74 2.31
C PRO A 301 -0.48 -17.47 2.57
N LEU A 302 0.05 -17.35 3.78
CA LEU A 302 0.93 -16.23 4.15
C LEU A 302 1.96 -16.69 5.18
N ASP A 303 3.22 -16.74 4.74
CA ASP A 303 4.35 -17.13 5.59
C ASP A 303 5.09 -15.90 6.13
N VAL A 304 5.62 -16.02 7.35
CA VAL A 304 6.52 -15.00 7.92
C VAL A 304 7.85 -15.03 7.15
N PRO A 305 8.44 -13.88 6.79
CA PRO A 305 9.71 -13.86 6.10
C PRO A 305 10.83 -14.56 6.89
N GLN A 306 11.60 -15.39 6.20
CA GLN A 306 12.82 -15.95 6.75
C GLN A 306 13.89 -14.86 6.81
N THR A 307 14.44 -14.64 8.00
CA THR A 307 15.47 -13.62 8.22
C THR A 307 16.84 -14.27 8.41
N VAL A 308 17.83 -13.79 7.67
CA VAL A 308 19.24 -14.14 7.83
C VAL A 308 19.98 -12.93 8.39
N TYR A 309 20.37 -13.01 9.66
CA TYR A 309 21.14 -11.97 10.33
C TYR A 309 22.63 -12.11 9.98
N ASN A 310 23.18 -11.14 9.24
CA ASN A 310 24.56 -11.19 8.80
C ASN A 310 25.51 -11.04 10.01
N ARG A 311 26.30 -12.07 10.31
CA ARG A 311 27.13 -12.15 11.53
C ARG A 311 26.32 -11.89 12.81
N GLY A 312 25.04 -12.25 12.80
CA GLY A 312 24.17 -12.11 13.97
C GLY A 312 24.68 -12.94 15.16
N PRO A 313 24.44 -12.50 16.40
CA PRO A 313 24.75 -13.31 17.58
C PRO A 313 24.09 -14.69 17.48
N GLY A 314 24.77 -15.75 17.91
CA GLY A 314 24.25 -17.13 17.85
C GLY A 314 22.88 -17.30 18.52
N ALA A 315 22.55 -16.45 19.51
CA ALA A 315 21.24 -16.40 20.16
C ALA A 315 20.08 -16.08 19.20
N LEU A 316 20.29 -15.32 18.11
CA LEU A 316 19.24 -14.96 17.15
C LEU A 316 18.74 -16.14 16.31
N GLY A 317 19.56 -17.17 16.14
CA GLY A 317 19.17 -18.42 15.49
C GLY A 317 18.87 -19.56 16.47
N ASN A 318 19.06 -19.34 17.77
CA ASN A 318 18.96 -20.40 18.77
C ASN A 318 17.54 -20.46 19.36
N ARG A 319 16.78 -21.48 18.96
CA ARG A 319 15.42 -21.74 19.46
C ARG A 319 15.35 -22.05 20.97
N HIS A 320 16.49 -22.38 21.59
CA HIS A 320 16.58 -22.65 23.02
C HIS A 320 17.00 -21.43 23.86
N ALA A 321 17.35 -20.30 23.22
CA ALA A 321 17.63 -19.07 23.95
C ALA A 321 16.34 -18.51 24.57
N SER A 322 16.44 -17.88 25.75
CA SER A 322 15.27 -17.25 26.37
C SER A 322 14.77 -16.07 25.51
N PRO A 323 13.48 -15.71 25.57
CA PRO A 323 12.96 -14.54 24.85
C PRO A 323 13.73 -13.25 25.16
N LYS A 324 14.19 -13.10 26.40
CA LYS A 324 15.00 -11.95 26.83
C LYS A 324 16.38 -11.96 26.18
N ASP A 325 17.06 -13.11 26.14
CA ASP A 325 18.39 -13.21 25.51
C ASP A 325 18.31 -12.98 24.00
N GLN A 326 17.25 -13.48 23.35
CA GLN A 326 16.98 -13.23 21.94
C GLN A 326 16.72 -11.73 21.68
N PHE A 327 15.94 -11.08 22.53
CA PHE A 327 15.67 -9.65 22.45
C PHE A 327 16.95 -8.82 22.64
N ASP A 328 17.72 -9.08 23.69
CA ASP A 328 18.98 -8.37 23.97
C ASP A 328 20.02 -8.60 22.88
N ALA A 329 20.07 -9.81 22.30
CA ALA A 329 20.90 -10.11 21.14
C ALA A 329 20.45 -9.33 19.89
N LEU A 330 19.15 -9.22 19.67
CA LEU A 330 18.60 -8.49 18.53
C LEU A 330 18.90 -7.00 18.66
N GLU A 331 18.68 -6.41 19.84
CA GLU A 331 19.00 -5.00 20.08
C GLU A 331 20.49 -4.71 19.84
N ARG A 332 21.39 -5.57 20.33
CA ARG A 332 22.83 -5.43 20.08
C ARG A 332 23.17 -5.56 18.60
N HIS A 333 22.58 -6.53 17.90
CA HIS A 333 22.79 -6.73 16.47
C HIS A 333 22.33 -5.52 15.65
N LEU A 334 21.14 -5.01 15.92
CA LEU A 334 20.55 -3.86 15.21
C LEU A 334 21.36 -2.57 15.40
N ARG A 335 22.14 -2.44 16.47
CA ARG A 335 23.09 -1.33 16.68
C ARG A 335 24.42 -1.54 15.96
N SER A 336 24.68 -2.74 15.46
CA SER A 336 25.93 -3.05 14.77
C SER A 336 25.88 -2.68 13.28
N PRO A 337 27.02 -2.33 12.66
CA PRO A 337 27.11 -2.11 11.22
C PRO A 337 26.70 -3.35 10.39
N SER A 338 26.86 -4.55 10.96
CA SER A 338 26.56 -5.82 10.30
C SER A 338 25.08 -5.96 9.94
N SER A 339 24.18 -5.33 10.70
CA SER A 339 22.73 -5.40 10.50
C SER A 339 22.26 -4.84 9.15
N ASN A 340 23.02 -3.91 8.56
CA ASN A 340 22.71 -3.33 7.25
C ASN A 340 22.72 -4.39 6.12
N ASN A 341 23.43 -5.50 6.35
CA ASN A 341 23.56 -6.60 5.38
C ASN A 341 22.63 -7.78 5.70
N ASP A 342 21.70 -7.62 6.64
CA ASP A 342 20.69 -8.65 6.90
C ASP A 342 19.80 -8.85 5.66
N GLN A 343 19.37 -10.09 5.45
CA GLN A 343 18.53 -10.47 4.33
C GLN A 343 17.19 -11.03 4.80
N PHE A 344 16.13 -10.66 4.09
CA PHE A 344 14.75 -11.06 4.36
C PHE A 344 14.21 -11.78 3.14
N THR A 345 13.88 -13.05 3.28
CA THR A 345 13.35 -13.88 2.20
C THR A 345 11.87 -14.11 2.39
N PHE A 346 11.09 -13.61 1.45
CA PHE A 346 9.63 -13.71 1.38
C PHE A 346 9.26 -14.82 0.42
N ARG A 347 8.29 -15.66 0.80
CA ARG A 347 7.64 -16.57 -0.14
C ARG A 347 6.62 -15.80 -0.97
N ILE A 348 6.61 -16.03 -2.28
CA ILE A 348 5.58 -15.53 -3.19
C ILE A 348 4.48 -16.59 -3.25
N ASN A 349 3.36 -16.34 -2.60
CA ASN A 349 2.30 -17.33 -2.48
C ASN A 349 1.34 -17.21 -3.66
N GLN A 350 1.33 -18.24 -4.50
CA GLN A 350 0.40 -18.36 -5.61
C GLN A 350 -1.00 -18.68 -5.09
N LEU A 351 -1.95 -17.79 -5.34
CA LEU A 351 -3.34 -17.98 -4.95
C LEU A 351 -4.09 -18.86 -5.95
N THR A 352 -5.12 -19.56 -5.46
CA THR A 352 -6.14 -20.18 -6.30
C THR A 352 -7.03 -19.11 -6.95
N VAL A 353 -7.87 -19.52 -7.91
CA VAL A 353 -8.89 -18.63 -8.50
C VAL A 353 -9.83 -18.09 -7.41
N ASP A 354 -10.26 -18.96 -6.48
CA ASP A 354 -11.15 -18.58 -5.38
C ASP A 354 -10.50 -17.60 -4.42
N GLN A 355 -9.26 -17.86 -4.02
CA GLN A 355 -8.51 -16.95 -3.16
C GLN A 355 -8.28 -15.59 -3.86
N THR A 356 -7.93 -15.60 -5.15
CA THR A 356 -7.78 -14.35 -5.92
C THR A 356 -9.09 -13.57 -5.97
N TYR A 357 -10.21 -14.25 -6.21
CA TYR A 357 -11.53 -13.63 -6.23
C TYR A 357 -11.90 -13.03 -4.86
N LEU A 358 -11.61 -13.71 -3.75
CA LEU A 358 -11.91 -13.18 -2.42
C LEU A 358 -11.16 -11.87 -2.14
N VAL A 359 -9.90 -11.75 -2.59
CA VAL A 359 -9.16 -10.48 -2.52
C VAL A 359 -9.86 -9.40 -3.35
N ASN A 360 -10.26 -9.72 -4.59
CA ASN A 360 -11.00 -8.78 -5.44
C ASN A 360 -12.35 -8.40 -4.83
N GLN A 361 -13.02 -9.33 -4.16
CA GLN A 361 -14.27 -9.05 -3.48
C GLN A 361 -14.05 -8.01 -2.37
N VAL A 362 -12.98 -8.12 -1.58
CA VAL A 362 -12.63 -7.08 -0.59
C VAL A 362 -12.45 -5.72 -1.27
N VAL A 363 -11.76 -5.65 -2.43
CA VAL A 363 -11.64 -4.41 -3.20
C VAL A 363 -13.01 -3.88 -3.61
N LEU A 364 -13.86 -4.72 -4.20
CA LEU A 364 -15.18 -4.35 -4.70
C LEU A 364 -16.13 -3.87 -3.61
N GLU A 365 -16.06 -4.43 -2.39
CA GLU A 365 -16.88 -4.00 -1.25
C GLU A 365 -16.44 -2.67 -0.67
N ASN A 366 -15.17 -2.30 -0.86
CA ASN A 366 -14.64 -1.04 -0.35
C ASN A 366 -14.81 0.11 -1.34
N LEU A 367 -15.14 -0.13 -2.61
CA LEU A 367 -15.34 0.93 -3.60
C LEU A 367 -16.48 1.87 -3.22
N ALA A 368 -16.20 3.17 -3.22
CA ALA A 368 -17.25 4.19 -3.10
C ALA A 368 -18.06 4.30 -4.41
N THR A 369 -19.25 4.90 -4.32
CA THR A 369 -20.22 4.94 -5.42
C THR A 369 -19.75 5.72 -6.65
N ASP A 370 -18.70 6.53 -6.51
CA ASP A 370 -18.12 7.34 -7.57
C ASP A 370 -16.67 7.03 -7.92
N GLU A 371 -16.12 5.95 -7.39
CA GLU A 371 -14.75 5.52 -7.66
C GLU A 371 -14.62 4.72 -8.97
N LEU A 372 -13.38 4.63 -9.45
CA LEU A 372 -12.99 3.80 -10.57
C LEU A 372 -12.50 2.43 -10.10
N LEU A 373 -12.87 1.40 -10.86
CA LEU A 373 -12.33 0.06 -10.77
C LEU A 373 -11.41 -0.21 -11.97
N VAL A 374 -10.11 -0.22 -11.75
CA VAL A 374 -9.08 -0.46 -12.77
C VAL A 374 -8.79 -1.96 -12.87
N PHE A 375 -8.71 -2.44 -14.11
CA PHE A 375 -8.41 -3.84 -14.45
C PHE A 375 -7.58 -3.90 -15.75
N ALA A 376 -6.85 -5.00 -15.94
CA ALA A 376 -5.96 -5.17 -17.10
C ALA A 376 -6.56 -6.11 -18.14
N SER A 377 -7.22 -7.19 -17.73
CA SER A 377 -7.78 -8.20 -18.61
C SER A 377 -9.31 -8.17 -18.60
N ARG A 378 -9.90 -8.01 -19.80
CA ARG A 378 -11.35 -8.12 -19.99
C ARG A 378 -11.89 -9.45 -19.47
N ASP A 379 -11.22 -10.56 -19.78
CA ASP A 379 -11.75 -11.90 -19.48
C ASP A 379 -11.63 -12.24 -17.99
N ALA A 380 -10.54 -11.81 -17.34
CA ALA A 380 -10.38 -11.96 -15.90
C ALA A 380 -11.36 -11.06 -15.13
N MET A 381 -11.58 -9.82 -15.60
CA MET A 381 -12.55 -8.90 -15.03
C MET A 381 -13.99 -9.40 -15.22
N LEU A 382 -14.34 -9.90 -16.40
CA LEU A 382 -15.66 -10.49 -16.65
C LEU A 382 -15.94 -11.66 -15.70
N SER A 383 -14.97 -12.56 -15.54
CA SER A 383 -15.09 -13.69 -14.61
C SER A 383 -15.28 -13.23 -13.16
N THR A 384 -14.53 -12.22 -12.74
CA THR A 384 -14.67 -11.61 -11.40
C THR A 384 -16.03 -10.95 -11.22
N ALA A 385 -16.50 -10.19 -12.22
CA ALA A 385 -17.77 -9.47 -12.18
C ALA A 385 -18.97 -10.42 -12.17
N GLN A 386 -18.95 -11.48 -12.99
CA GLN A 386 -19.99 -12.51 -13.02
C GLN A 386 -20.13 -13.21 -11.66
N ARG A 387 -19.00 -13.54 -11.04
CA ARG A 387 -19.00 -14.16 -9.71
C ARG A 387 -19.46 -13.20 -8.63
N TYR A 388 -19.10 -11.92 -8.73
CA TYR A 388 -19.61 -10.90 -7.81
C TYR A 388 -21.12 -10.68 -7.98
N ASP A 389 -21.68 -10.83 -9.18
CA ASP A 389 -23.12 -10.73 -9.44
C ASP A 389 -23.96 -11.94 -8.97
N THR A 390 -23.36 -12.95 -8.36
CA THR A 390 -24.15 -14.00 -7.68
C THR A 390 -24.62 -13.53 -6.30
N PRO A 391 -25.73 -14.05 -5.75
CA PRO A 391 -26.12 -13.74 -4.36
C PRO A 391 -25.21 -14.39 -3.32
N GLU A 392 -24.37 -15.34 -3.72
CA GLU A 392 -23.52 -16.14 -2.83
C GLU A 392 -22.28 -15.37 -2.39
N GLY A 393 -21.80 -15.63 -1.18
CA GLY A 393 -20.52 -15.13 -0.67
C GLY A 393 -20.63 -14.53 0.72
N PRO A 394 -19.48 -14.16 1.31
CA PRO A 394 -19.42 -13.74 2.72
C PRO A 394 -19.73 -12.26 2.97
N PHE A 395 -19.91 -11.46 1.92
CA PHE A 395 -20.16 -10.02 2.02
C PHE A 395 -21.56 -9.64 1.51
N LEU A 396 -22.01 -8.44 1.87
CA LEU A 396 -23.32 -7.90 1.49
C LEU A 396 -23.42 -7.53 0.00
N LYS A 397 -22.29 -7.39 -0.71
CA LYS A 397 -22.21 -7.03 -2.12
C LYS A 397 -22.92 -5.72 -2.43
N GLN A 398 -22.54 -4.66 -1.70
CA GLN A 398 -23.20 -3.34 -1.81
C GLN A 398 -23.13 -2.78 -3.23
N ASN A 399 -22.04 -3.07 -3.94
CA ASN A 399 -21.84 -2.66 -5.33
C ASN A 399 -22.39 -3.65 -6.36
N ARG A 400 -23.17 -4.68 -5.98
CA ARG A 400 -23.61 -5.76 -6.89
C ARG A 400 -24.32 -5.22 -8.13
N GLN A 401 -25.30 -4.33 -7.94
CA GLN A 401 -26.07 -3.77 -9.05
C GLN A 401 -25.19 -3.00 -10.03
N ALA A 402 -24.18 -2.28 -9.52
CA ALA A 402 -23.19 -1.60 -10.35
C ALA A 402 -22.41 -2.57 -11.23
N ILE A 403 -21.91 -3.64 -10.62
CA ILE A 403 -21.07 -4.63 -11.27
C ILE A 403 -21.87 -5.50 -12.24
N ALA A 404 -23.17 -5.71 -12.01
CA ALA A 404 -24.06 -6.37 -12.96
C ALA A 404 -24.13 -5.63 -14.31
N GLU A 405 -24.09 -4.29 -14.31
CA GLU A 405 -24.02 -3.50 -15.56
C GLU A 405 -22.70 -3.72 -16.30
N LEU A 406 -21.59 -3.89 -15.57
CA LEU A 406 -20.29 -4.26 -16.18
C LEU A 406 -20.36 -5.62 -16.87
N VAL A 407 -21.05 -6.60 -16.28
CA VAL A 407 -21.28 -7.92 -16.90
C VAL A 407 -22.09 -7.78 -18.19
N ARG A 408 -23.14 -6.96 -18.18
CA ARG A 408 -23.97 -6.70 -19.38
C ARG A 408 -23.16 -6.04 -20.50
N TRP A 409 -22.37 -5.03 -20.14
CA TRP A 409 -21.48 -4.34 -21.07
C TRP A 409 -20.53 -5.32 -21.76
N PHE A 410 -19.86 -6.19 -21.00
CA PHE A 410 -18.97 -7.19 -21.58
C PHE A 410 -19.71 -8.18 -22.47
N ASN A 411 -20.94 -8.57 -22.13
CA ASN A 411 -21.76 -9.48 -22.94
C ASN A 411 -22.41 -8.82 -24.16
N GLY A 412 -22.14 -7.55 -24.44
CA GLY A 412 -22.67 -6.84 -25.61
C GLY A 412 -24.17 -6.54 -25.52
N LYS A 413 -24.73 -6.51 -24.31
CA LYS A 413 -26.11 -6.09 -24.07
C LYS A 413 -26.06 -4.72 -23.36
N PRO A 414 -26.39 -3.60 -24.04
CA PRO A 414 -26.47 -2.30 -23.39
C PRO A 414 -27.57 -2.23 -22.35
#